data_AF-A0A0N4XP96-F1
#
_entry.id   AF-A0A0N4XP96-F1
#
_cell.length_a   1.000
_cell.length_b   1.000
_cell.length_c   1.000
_cell.angle_alpha   90.00
_cell.angle_beta   90.00
_cell.angle_gamma   90.00
#
_symmetry.space_group_name_H-M   'P 1'
#
loop_
_entity.id
_entity.type
_entity.pdbx_description
1 polymer ?
#
loop_
_entity_poly.entity_id
_entity_poly.type
_entity_poly.pdbx_seq_one_letter_code
_entity_poly.pdbx_strand_id
1 'polypeptide(L)'
;MLQSQNTTLRPISGGTDVTLYGTDLDAGSEVHVSFGEVDCEVLSRKDNQLVCRMGASDSQGGRQLRIDFDGSRGRVPYPVTYNFALNPRISTILPAKSIVAGGVQIDVKGEGFALLQRPRMVLINDR
;
A
#
# COMPACT_ATOMS: atom_id res chain seq x y z
N MET A 1 -14.93 8.27 11.83
CA MET A 1 -13.75 8.49 12.70
C MET A 1 -12.60 7.64 12.17
N LEU A 2 -11.45 8.25 11.81
CA LEU A 2 -10.24 7.50 11.42
C LEU A 2 -9.49 7.11 12.69
N GLN A 3 -9.53 5.84 13.08
CA GLN A 3 -8.66 5.34 14.15
C GLN A 3 -7.25 5.15 13.60
N SER A 4 -6.29 5.79 14.28
CA SER A 4 -4.85 5.66 14.06
C SER A 4 -4.44 4.18 14.05
N GLN A 5 -4.15 3.63 12.86
CA GLN A 5 -3.30 2.45 12.78
C GLN A 5 -1.85 2.93 12.82
N ASN A 6 -1.12 2.42 13.81
CA ASN A 6 0.33 2.36 13.94
C ASN A 6 1.08 2.76 12.65
N THR A 7 1.95 3.78 12.70
CA THR A 7 2.67 4.34 11.53
C THR A 7 3.38 3.25 10.74
N THR A 8 2.66 2.63 9.80
CA THR A 8 3.15 1.46 9.09
C THR A 8 3.91 1.95 7.88
N LEU A 9 5.22 1.76 7.89
CA LEU A 9 6.08 2.01 6.75
C LEU A 9 5.67 1.12 5.57
N ARG A 10 5.78 1.64 4.35
CA ARG A 10 5.42 0.92 3.12
C ARG A 10 6.44 1.12 2.01
N PRO A 11 6.58 0.19 1.05
CA PRO A 11 7.58 0.28 0.00
C PRO A 11 7.39 1.54 -0.88
N ILE A 12 8.50 2.19 -1.24
CA ILE A 12 8.53 3.33 -2.18
C ILE A 12 8.01 2.96 -3.57
N SER A 13 8.04 1.67 -3.94
CA SER A 13 7.44 1.18 -5.18
C SER A 13 5.92 1.31 -5.26
N GLY A 14 5.23 1.65 -4.16
CA GLY A 14 3.78 1.73 -4.13
C GLY A 14 3.12 0.34 -4.12
N GLY A 15 1.95 0.24 -4.75
CA GLY A 15 1.16 -1.00 -4.86
C GLY A 15 0.49 -1.44 -3.56
N THR A 16 0.57 -0.62 -2.52
CA THR A 16 -0.05 -0.87 -1.22
C THR A 16 -1.49 -0.38 -1.24
N ASP A 17 -2.43 -1.23 -0.86
CA ASP A 17 -3.83 -0.84 -0.72
C ASP A 17 -4.03 -0.13 0.63
N VAL A 18 -4.50 1.11 0.57
CA VAL A 18 -4.81 1.97 1.73
C VAL A 18 -6.31 2.02 1.90
N THR A 19 -6.76 1.83 3.14
CA THR A 19 -8.17 1.96 3.51
C THR A 19 -8.35 3.20 4.38
N LEU A 20 -9.11 4.15 3.89
CA LEU A 20 -9.53 5.36 4.58
C LEU A 20 -10.95 5.14 5.11
N TYR A 21 -11.17 5.43 6.38
CA TYR A 21 -12.49 5.44 7.00
C TYR A 21 -12.98 6.88 7.15
N GLY A 22 -14.29 7.09 7.13
CA GLY A 22 -14.82 8.45 7.15
C GLY A 22 -16.33 8.48 7.21
N THR A 23 -16.89 9.58 6.71
CA THR A 23 -18.31 9.80 6.45
C THR A 23 -18.39 10.49 5.10
N ASP A 24 -19.46 10.22 4.35
CA ASP A 24 -19.73 10.80 3.04
C ASP A 24 -18.57 10.61 2.03
N LEU A 25 -17.81 9.51 2.15
CA LEU A 25 -16.66 9.21 1.29
C LEU A 25 -17.05 8.76 -0.13
N ASP A 26 -18.33 8.52 -0.37
CA ASP A 26 -18.93 8.28 -1.69
C ASP A 26 -19.61 9.52 -2.29
N ALA A 27 -19.46 10.69 -1.66
CA ALA A 27 -19.96 11.95 -2.20
C ALA A 27 -19.32 12.31 -3.55
N GLY A 28 -20.09 13.04 -4.35
CA GLY A 28 -19.65 13.54 -5.65
C GLY A 28 -19.52 12.47 -6.72
N SER A 29 -19.22 12.91 -7.96
CA SER A 29 -19.01 11.98 -9.08
C SER A 29 -17.57 11.50 -9.12
N GLU A 30 -16.63 12.43 -8.97
CA GLU A 30 -15.20 12.21 -9.02
C GLU A 30 -14.57 12.38 -7.64
N VAL A 31 -13.59 11.52 -7.34
CA VAL A 31 -12.73 11.67 -6.17
C VAL A 31 -11.29 11.55 -6.61
N HIS A 32 -10.43 12.39 -6.05
CA HIS A 32 -8.99 12.29 -6.20
C HIS A 32 -8.36 12.16 -4.82
N VAL A 33 -7.52 11.15 -4.63
CA VAL A 33 -6.83 10.87 -3.37
C VAL A 33 -5.34 10.86 -3.63
N SER A 34 -4.59 11.61 -2.82
CA SER A 34 -3.13 11.65 -2.90
C SER A 34 -2.51 11.76 -1.52
N PHE A 35 -1.24 11.39 -1.42
CA PHE A 35 -0.40 11.66 -0.27
C PHE A 35 0.79 12.51 -0.72
N GLY A 36 0.77 13.80 -0.38
CA GLY A 36 1.65 14.78 -1.00
C GLY A 36 1.45 14.79 -2.52
N GLU A 37 2.54 14.61 -3.28
CA GLU A 37 2.52 14.56 -4.75
C GLU A 37 2.30 13.14 -5.31
N VAL A 38 2.03 12.13 -4.46
CA VAL A 38 1.86 10.74 -4.89
C VAL A 38 0.39 10.37 -4.93
N ASP A 39 -0.11 10.05 -6.12
CA ASP A 39 -1.49 9.64 -6.33
C ASP A 39 -1.81 8.29 -5.66
N CYS A 40 -3.06 8.15 -5.22
CA CYS A 40 -3.65 6.90 -4.75
C CYS A 40 -4.86 6.56 -5.63
N GLU A 41 -4.71 5.54 -6.47
CA GLU A 41 -5.74 5.09 -7.41
C GLU A 41 -6.95 4.54 -6.64
N VAL A 42 -8.12 5.16 -6.78
CA VAL A 42 -9.32 4.74 -6.05
C VAL A 42 -9.85 3.43 -6.63
N LEU A 43 -9.89 2.40 -5.78
CA LEU A 43 -10.35 1.06 -6.13
C LEU A 43 -11.84 0.86 -5.78
N SER A 44 -12.30 1.44 -4.67
CA SER A 44 -13.70 1.37 -4.26
C SER A 44 -14.07 2.48 -3.28
N ARG A 45 -15.36 2.83 -3.28
CA ARG A 45 -15.96 3.83 -2.39
C ARG A 45 -17.24 3.32 -1.76
N LYS A 46 -17.47 3.73 -0.52
CA LYS A 46 -18.69 3.62 0.27
C LYS A 46 -18.76 4.85 1.17
N ASP A 47 -19.94 5.23 1.62
CA ASP A 47 -20.15 6.33 2.59
C ASP A 47 -19.11 6.37 3.71
N ASN A 48 -18.81 5.22 4.34
CA ASN A 48 -17.89 5.17 5.49
C ASN A 48 -16.46 4.69 5.18
N GLN A 49 -16.17 4.33 3.92
CA GLN A 49 -14.90 3.69 3.56
C GLN A 49 -14.49 3.97 2.11
N LEU A 50 -13.23 4.35 1.92
CA LEU A 50 -12.58 4.45 0.61
C LEU A 50 -11.33 3.57 0.60
N VAL A 51 -11.20 2.74 -0.43
CA VAL A 51 -9.99 1.94 -0.66
C VAL A 51 -9.30 2.45 -1.91
N CYS A 52 -8.01 2.74 -1.78
CA CYS A 52 -7.18 3.18 -2.91
C CYS A 52 -5.83 2.45 -2.91
N ARG A 53 -5.16 2.41 -4.06
CA ARG A 53 -3.82 1.82 -4.21
C ARG A 53 -2.79 2.91 -4.40
N MET A 54 -1.78 2.92 -3.55
CA MET A 54 -0.71 3.91 -3.61
C MET A 54 0.14 3.76 -4.87
N GLY A 55 0.40 4.87 -5.53
CA GLY A 55 1.43 5.00 -6.56
C GLY A 55 2.85 4.89 -5.99
N ALA A 56 3.83 4.91 -6.89
CA ALA A 56 5.24 4.94 -6.52
C ALA A 56 5.67 6.34 -6.06
N SER A 57 6.64 6.40 -5.15
CA SER A 57 7.27 7.64 -4.68
C SER A 57 8.75 7.65 -5.05
N ASP A 58 9.26 8.80 -5.47
CA ASP A 58 10.67 9.00 -5.79
C ASP A 58 11.57 9.08 -4.54
N SER A 59 10.98 9.24 -3.36
CA SER A 59 11.74 9.36 -2.10
C SER A 59 11.01 8.79 -0.89
N GLN A 60 11.79 8.50 0.15
CA GLN A 60 11.30 8.07 1.45
C GLN A 60 10.62 9.21 2.23
N GLY A 61 9.98 8.85 3.33
CA GLY A 61 9.45 9.77 4.32
C GLY A 61 7.94 9.91 4.29
N GLY A 62 7.45 10.73 5.22
CA GLY A 62 6.03 10.98 5.39
C GLY A 62 5.46 11.85 4.27
N ARG A 63 4.24 11.54 3.86
CA ARG A 63 3.40 12.34 2.97
C ARG A 63 2.01 12.48 3.57
N GLN A 64 1.43 13.67 3.51
CA GLN A 64 0.12 13.95 4.11
C GLN A 64 -1.01 13.67 3.12
N LEU A 65 -2.10 13.09 3.64
CA LEU A 65 -3.32 12.82 2.88
C LEU A 65 -3.96 14.11 2.37
N ARG A 66 -4.34 14.11 1.09
CA ARG A 66 -5.25 15.05 0.46
C ARG A 66 -6.34 14.25 -0.24
N ILE A 67 -7.58 14.73 -0.11
CA ILE A 67 -8.74 14.18 -0.82
C ILE A 67 -9.50 15.36 -1.41
N ASP A 68 -9.82 15.28 -2.70
CA ASP A 68 -10.66 16.22 -3.41
C ASP A 68 -11.87 15.49 -4.00
N PHE A 69 -13.07 16.09 -3.88
CA PHE A 69 -14.33 15.60 -4.42
C PHE A 69 -14.85 16.62 -5.45
N ASP A 70 -15.04 16.20 -6.70
CA ASP A 70 -15.46 17.09 -7.81
C ASP A 70 -14.62 18.39 -7.88
N GLY A 71 -13.30 18.27 -7.68
CA GLY A 71 -12.35 19.39 -7.65
C GLY A 71 -12.35 20.23 -6.36
N SER A 72 -13.22 19.93 -5.40
CA SER A 72 -13.31 20.62 -4.11
C SER A 72 -12.61 19.86 -3.00
N ARG A 73 -11.81 20.57 -2.18
CA ARG A 73 -11.02 19.93 -1.12
C ARG A 73 -11.90 19.38 0.00
N GLY A 74 -11.77 18.08 0.25
CA GLY A 74 -12.42 17.38 1.35
C GLY A 74 -11.86 17.76 2.73
N ARG A 75 -12.67 17.60 3.77
CA ARG A 75 -12.27 17.91 5.14
C ARG A 75 -11.57 16.71 5.78
N VAL A 76 -10.28 16.87 6.10
CA VAL A 76 -9.52 15.89 6.88
C VAL A 76 -9.29 16.48 8.29
N PRO A 77 -10.00 16.01 9.34
CA PRO A 77 -9.99 16.67 10.65
C PRO A 77 -8.67 16.56 11.41
N TYR A 78 -7.81 15.60 11.05
CA TYR A 78 -6.49 15.39 11.65
C TYR A 78 -5.46 15.04 10.57
N PRO A 79 -4.18 15.38 10.75
CA PRO A 79 -3.14 15.01 9.81
C PRO A 79 -3.05 13.48 9.70
N VAL A 80 -3.28 12.95 8.50
CA VAL A 80 -3.05 11.53 8.19
C VAL A 80 -1.80 11.45 7.33
N THR A 81 -0.83 10.66 7.77
CA THR A 81 0.47 10.54 7.10
C THR A 81 0.70 9.12 6.62
N TYR A 82 1.11 8.97 5.36
CA TYR A 82 1.64 7.74 4.79
C TYR A 82 3.17 7.81 4.75
N ASN A 83 3.86 6.77 5.20
CA ASN A 83 5.33 6.79 5.29
C ASN A 83 5.96 5.83 4.28
N PHE A 84 6.68 6.40 3.32
CA PHE A 84 7.44 5.64 2.33
C PHE A 84 8.81 5.20 2.89
N ALA A 85 9.15 3.93 2.66
CA ALA A 85 10.41 3.29 3.06
C ALA A 85 11.02 2.52 1.88
N LEU A 86 12.31 2.22 1.96
CA LEU A 86 13.00 1.45 0.91
C LEU A 86 12.32 0.11 0.65
N ASN A 87 12.39 -0.33 -0.61
CA ASN A 87 11.80 -1.60 -1.03
C ASN A 87 12.45 -2.78 -0.29
N PRO A 88 11.68 -3.85 0.00
CA PRO A 88 12.24 -5.05 0.60
C PRO A 88 13.28 -5.70 -0.32
N ARG A 89 14.29 -6.33 0.28
CA ARG A 89 15.38 -6.99 -0.44
C ARG A 89 15.50 -8.44 0.02
N ILE A 90 15.44 -9.38 -0.91
CA ILE A 90 15.73 -10.79 -0.65
C ILE A 90 17.24 -10.98 -0.72
N SER A 91 17.81 -11.66 0.28
CA SER A 91 19.23 -11.99 0.33
C SER A 91 19.50 -13.48 0.08
N THR A 92 18.61 -14.38 0.49
CA THR A 92 18.83 -15.82 0.35
C THR A 92 17.51 -16.57 0.29
N ILE A 93 17.46 -17.62 -0.53
CA ILE A 93 16.34 -18.56 -0.65
C ILE A 93 16.90 -19.98 -0.50
N LEU A 94 16.38 -20.75 0.47
CA LEU A 94 16.84 -22.12 0.75
C LEU A 94 15.65 -23.08 0.92
N PRO A 95 15.60 -24.22 0.22
CA PRO A 95 16.51 -24.58 -0.88
C PRO A 95 16.26 -23.70 -2.12
N ALA A 96 17.30 -23.51 -2.94
CA ALA A 96 17.21 -22.73 -4.18
C ALA A 96 16.39 -23.43 -5.29
N LYS A 97 16.07 -24.71 -5.11
CA LYS A 97 15.28 -25.53 -6.02
C LYS A 97 14.30 -26.35 -5.21
N SER A 98 13.15 -26.62 -5.81
CA SER A 98 12.10 -27.45 -5.23
C SER A 98 11.57 -28.45 -6.25
N ILE A 99 10.71 -29.34 -5.81
CA ILE A 99 10.01 -30.31 -6.66
C ILE A 99 8.76 -29.67 -7.27
N VAL A 100 8.39 -30.08 -8.47
CA VAL A 100 7.19 -29.57 -9.18
C VAL A 100 5.91 -29.79 -8.37
N ALA A 101 5.86 -30.86 -7.58
CA ALA A 101 4.72 -31.16 -6.70
C ALA A 101 4.51 -30.13 -5.56
N GLY A 102 5.50 -29.27 -5.27
CA GLY A 102 5.44 -28.34 -4.15
C GLY A 102 5.58 -29.04 -2.79
N GLY A 103 5.04 -28.42 -1.73
CA GLY A 103 5.03 -28.98 -0.37
C GLY A 103 6.35 -28.89 0.41
N VAL A 104 7.44 -28.47 -0.23
CA VAL A 104 8.74 -28.24 0.42
C VAL A 104 8.73 -26.88 1.12
N GLN A 105 9.14 -26.84 2.39
CA GLN A 105 9.36 -25.58 3.09
C GLN A 105 10.54 -24.83 2.45
N ILE A 106 10.32 -23.56 2.13
CA ILE A 106 11.33 -22.67 1.56
C ILE A 106 11.55 -21.52 2.54
N ASP A 107 12.77 -21.41 3.04
CA ASP A 107 13.21 -20.33 3.91
C ASP A 107 13.73 -19.17 3.05
N VAL A 108 13.08 -18.01 3.19
CA VAL A 108 13.47 -16.77 2.52
C VAL A 108 14.02 -15.79 3.55
N LYS A 109 15.26 -15.35 3.36
CA LYS A 109 15.92 -14.35 4.19
C LYS A 109 16.06 -13.04 3.43
N GLY A 110 16.00 -11.93 4.15
CA GLY A 110 16.06 -10.60 3.59
C GLY A 110 15.66 -9.52 4.58
N GLU A 111 15.39 -8.33 4.06
CA GLU A 111 15.04 -7.13 4.80
C GLU A 111 13.71 -6.55 4.30
N GLY A 112 12.99 -5.86 5.18
CA GLY A 112 11.80 -5.10 4.80
C GLY A 112 10.54 -5.92 4.51
N PHE A 113 10.52 -7.23 4.76
CA PHE A 113 9.32 -8.05 4.51
C PHE A 113 8.09 -7.63 5.33
N ALA A 114 8.30 -6.99 6.50
CA ALA A 114 7.22 -6.42 7.31
C ALA A 114 6.47 -5.26 6.61
N LEU A 115 7.05 -4.66 5.56
CA LEU A 115 6.42 -3.60 4.78
C LEU A 115 5.31 -4.14 3.84
N LEU A 116 5.37 -5.44 3.49
CA LEU A 116 4.50 -6.08 2.52
C LEU A 116 3.16 -6.48 3.16
N GLN A 117 2.04 -6.08 2.53
CA GLN A 117 0.71 -6.47 3.01
C GLN A 117 0.38 -7.94 2.72
N ARG A 118 0.76 -8.42 1.54
CA ARG A 118 0.40 -9.76 1.03
C ARG A 118 1.55 -10.34 0.18
N PRO A 119 2.68 -10.72 0.78
CA PRO A 119 3.77 -11.35 0.03
C PRO A 119 3.29 -12.67 -0.58
N ARG A 120 3.71 -12.96 -1.82
CA ARG A 120 3.45 -14.23 -2.51
C ARG A 120 4.74 -14.75 -3.11
N MET A 121 4.91 -16.06 -3.07
CA MET A 121 5.99 -16.75 -3.77
C MET A 121 5.47 -17.29 -5.10
N VAL A 122 6.21 -17.05 -6.18
CA VAL A 122 5.95 -17.62 -7.50
C VAL A 122 7.16 -18.46 -7.89
N LEU A 123 6.95 -19.74 -8.14
CA LEU A 123 7.96 -20.67 -8.63
C LEU A 123 7.84 -20.78 -10.14
N ILE A 124 8.93 -20.54 -10.86
CA ILE A 124 9.01 -20.63 -12.32
C ILE A 124 9.87 -21.86 -12.65
N ASN A 125 9.40 -22.66 -13.61
CA ASN A 125 10.10 -23.85 -14.09
C ASN A 125 10.60 -23.60 -15.51
N ASP A 126 11.90 -23.40 -15.66
CA ASP A 126 12.56 -23.06 -16.93
C ASP A 126 12.87 -24.31 -17.80
N ARG A 127 12.04 -25.35 -17.76
CA ARG A 127 12.22 -26.55 -18.59
C ARG A 127 11.62 -26.41 -19.97
#